data_AF-A0A0B2JTL3-F1
#
_entry.id   AF-A0A0B2JTL3-F1
#
_cell.length_a   1.000
_cell.length_b   1.000
_cell.length_c   1.000
_cell.angle_alpha   90.00
_cell.angle_beta   90.00
_cell.angle_gamma   90.00
#
_symmetry.space_group_name_H-M   'P 1'
#
loop_
_entity.id
_entity.type
_entity.pdbx_description
1 polymer ?
#
loop_
_entity_poly.entity_id
_entity_poly.type
_entity_poly.pdbx_seq_one_letter_code
_entity_poly.pdbx_strand_id
1 'polypeptide(L)' 'MDAKEILKRYFGYESYKQGQEEIIESILAGMDVLAVMATGAGKSICYQVPAVLLPGLTIVISPLISLMQDQVKALNELI' A
#
# COMPACT_ATOMS: atom_id res chain seq x y z
N MET A 1 4.40 6.01 14.54
CA MET A 1 3.81 6.72 13.39
C MET A 1 2.49 6.07 13.07
N ASP A 2 1.48 6.84 12.69
CA ASP A 2 0.20 6.28 12.20
C ASP A 2 0.21 6.08 10.67
N ALA A 3 -0.85 5.49 10.12
CA ALA A 3 -0.94 5.20 8.69
C ALA A 3 -0.90 6.46 7.81
N LYS A 4 -1.47 7.57 8.28
CA LYS A 4 -1.51 8.83 7.54
C LYS A 4 -0.13 9.51 7.53
N GLU A 5 0.60 9.42 8.64
CA GLU A 5 1.98 9.88 8.72
C GLU A 5 2.90 9.07 7.79
N ILE A 6 2.70 7.75 7.68
CA ILE A 6 3.44 6.88 6.75
C ILE A 6 3.13 7.27 5.30
N LEU A 7 1.84 7.44 4.97
CA LEU A 7 1.39 7.88 3.64
C LEU A 7 2.11 9.17 3.22
N LYS A 8 2.13 10.16 4.11
CA LYS A 8 2.77 11.44 3.82
C LYS A 8 4.29 11.32 3.75
N ARG A 9 4.93 10.67 4.72
CA ARG A 9 6.39 10.63 4.85
C ARG A 9 7.06 9.83 3.75
N TYR A 10 6.50 8.67 3.40
CA TYR A 10 7.14 7.72 2.48
C TYR A 10 6.56 7.73 1.07
N PHE A 11 5.30 8.17 0.91
CA PHE A 11 4.62 8.17 -0.39
C PHE A 11 4.26 9.57 -0.89
N GLY A 12 4.47 10.62 -0.08
CA GLY A 12 4.27 12.01 -0.48
C GLY A 12 2.80 12.41 -0.69
N TYR A 13 1.84 11.61 -0.24
CA TYR A 13 0.41 11.92 -0.39
C TYR A 13 -0.18 12.54 0.89
N GLU A 14 -0.94 13.62 0.74
CA GLU A 14 -1.58 14.34 1.85
C GLU A 14 -2.87 13.66 2.35
N SER A 15 -3.51 12.88 1.48
CA SER A 15 -4.76 12.19 1.78
C SER A 15 -4.92 10.90 0.99
N TYR A 16 -5.75 10.01 1.52
CA TYR A 16 -6.19 8.81 0.85
C TYR A 16 -7.12 9.14 -0.33
N LYS A 17 -7.04 8.32 -1.38
CA LYS A 17 -8.12 8.20 -2.36
C LYS A 17 -9.29 7.44 -1.73
N GLN A 18 -10.47 7.61 -2.31
CA GLN A 18 -11.69 6.94 -1.87
C GLN A 18 -11.49 5.42 -1.69
N GLY A 19 -11.89 4.91 -0.53
CA GLY A 19 -11.82 3.49 -0.17
C GLY A 19 -10.45 2.99 0.32
N GLN A 20 -9.35 3.73 0.14
CA GLN A 20 -8.04 3.25 0.61
C GLN A 20 -7.96 3.18 2.13
N GLU A 21 -8.51 4.17 2.84
CA GLU A 21 -8.48 4.25 4.30
C GLU A 21 -9.15 3.02 4.93
N GLU A 22 -10.37 2.69 4.50
CA GLU A 22 -11.13 1.53 4.97
C GLU A 22 -10.37 0.20 4.76
N ILE A 23 -9.72 0.04 3.60
CA ILE A 23 -8.91 -1.15 3.31
C ILE A 23 -7.70 -1.23 4.24
N ILE A 24 -6.98 -0.11 4.42
CA ILE A 24 -5.78 -0.04 5.26
C ILE A 24 -6.13 -0.33 6.71
N GLU A 25 -7.17 0.31 7.25
CA GLU A 25 -7.64 0.09 8.61
C GLU A 25 -8.06 -1.36 8.83
N SER A 26 -8.74 -1.97 7.86
CA SER A 26 -9.12 -3.38 7.91
C SER A 26 -7.91 -4.32 7.99
N ILE A 27 -6.88 -4.06 7.19
CA ILE A 27 -5.62 -4.85 7.22
C ILE A 27 -4.91 -4.65 8.56
N LEU A 28 -4.83 -3.41 9.06
CA LEU A 28 -4.20 -3.09 10.34
C LEU A 28 -4.95 -3.72 11.54
N ALA A 29 -6.26 -3.93 11.40
CA ALA A 29 -7.06 -4.68 12.37
C ALA A 29 -6.88 -6.21 12.27
N GLY A 30 -6.06 -6.71 11.34
CA GLY A 30 -5.80 -8.13 11.14
C GLY A 30 -6.92 -8.87 10.42
N MET A 31 -7.77 -8.17 9.66
CA MET A 31 -8.85 -8.76 8.89
C MET A 31 -8.41 -9.12 7.46
N ASP A 32 -9.00 -10.19 6.91
CA ASP A 32 -8.87 -10.52 5.50
C ASP A 32 -9.70 -9.56 4.65
N VAL A 33 -9.11 -9.01 3.57
CA VAL A 33 -9.75 -8.00 2.72
C VAL A 33 -9.73 -8.40 1.25
N LEU A 34 -10.89 -8.35 0.60
CA LEU A 34 -11.03 -8.38 -0.86
C LEU A 34 -11.31 -6.97 -1.38
N ALA A 35 -10.31 -6.32 -1.96
CA ALA A 35 -10.44 -4.98 -2.51
C ALA A 35 -10.68 -5.02 -4.04
N VAL A 36 -11.84 -4.51 -4.49
CA VAL A 36 -12.14 -4.33 -5.92
C VAL A 36 -11.94 -2.87 -6.28
N MET A 37 -10.86 -2.58 -6.99
CA MET A 37 -10.45 -1.21 -7.30
C MET A 37 -10.06 -1.06 -8.78
N ALA A 38 -10.47 0.05 -9.39
CA ALA A 38 -10.09 0.40 -10.74
C ALA A 38 -8.56 0.50 -10.90
N THR A 39 -8.07 0.38 -12.14
CA THR A 39 -6.67 0.71 -12.46
C THR A 39 -6.40 2.19 -12.17
N GLY A 40 -5.24 2.51 -11.58
CA GLY A 40 -4.89 3.88 -11.18
C GLY A 40 -5.52 4.36 -9.85
N ALA A 41 -6.41 3.57 -9.23
CA ALA A 41 -7.03 3.91 -7.95
C ALA A 41 -6.05 3.85 -6.75
N GLY A 42 -4.80 3.45 -6.96
CA GLY A 42 -3.77 3.41 -5.91
C GLY A 42 -3.86 2.17 -5.01
N LYS A 43 -4.29 1.02 -5.56
CA LYS A 43 -4.39 -0.25 -4.82
C LYS A 43 -3.09 -0.70 -4.16
N SER A 44 -1.93 -0.31 -4.68
CA SER A 44 -0.63 -0.63 -4.06
C SER A 44 -0.43 -0.02 -2.67
N ILE A 45 -0.91 1.21 -2.49
CA ILE A 45 -0.82 1.92 -1.20
C ILE A 45 -1.56 1.15 -0.09
N CYS A 46 -2.65 0.48 -0.44
CA CYS A 46 -3.46 -0.27 0.50
C CYS A 46 -2.70 -1.41 1.21
N TYR A 47 -1.68 -2.01 0.58
CA TYR A 47 -0.82 -3.00 1.22
C TYR A 47 0.56 -2.45 1.61
N GLN A 48 1.06 -1.41 0.93
CA GLN A 48 2.37 -0.83 1.23
C GLN A 48 2.39 -0.02 2.53
N VAL A 49 1.32 0.73 2.85
CA VAL A 49 1.24 1.47 4.12
C VAL A 49 1.20 0.50 5.32
N PRO A 50 0.35 -0.54 5.33
CA PRO A 50 0.41 -1.58 6.37
C PRO A 50 1.76 -2.29 6.45
N ALA A 51 2.44 -2.53 5.32
CA ALA A 51 3.74 -3.20 5.30
C ALA A 51 4.84 -2.45 6.06
N VAL A 52 4.73 -1.12 6.18
CA VAL A 52 5.68 -0.31 6.96
C VAL A 52 5.32 -0.27 8.45
N LEU A 53 4.03 -0.39 8.77
CA LEU A 53 3.53 -0.31 10.15
C LEU A 53 3.57 -1.64 10.90
N LEU A 54 3.26 -2.73 10.21
CA LEU A 54 3.16 -4.06 10.81
C LEU A 54 4.56 -4.65 10.99
N PRO A 55 4.81 -5.38 12.11
CA PRO A 55 6.07 -6.07 12.29
C PRO A 55 6.22 -7.22 11.27
N GLY A 56 7.45 -7.45 10.82
CA GLY A 56 7.78 -8.56 9.92
C GLY A 56 7.88 -8.15 8.46
N LEU A 57 7.60 -9.10 7.56
CA LEU A 57 7.74 -8.95 6.11
C LEU A 57 6.39 -9.16 5.43
N THR A 58 5.93 -8.19 4.65
CA THR A 58 4.80 -8.35 3.73
C THR A 58 5.26 -9.02 2.44
N ILE A 59 4.56 -10.10 2.05
CA ILE A 59 4.82 -10.81 0.80
C ILE A 59 3.77 -10.38 -0.24
N VAL A 60 4.23 -9.80 -1.35
CA VAL A 60 3.37 -9.39 -2.48
C VAL A 60 3.53 -10.38 -3.62
N ILE A 61 2.44 -11.04 -4.02
CA ILE A 61 2.41 -12.00 -5.12
C ILE A 61 1.78 -11.33 -6.34
N SER A 62 2.51 -11.27 -7.44
CA SER A 62 2.05 -10.70 -8.71
C SER A 62 2.33 -11.68 -9.86
N PRO A 63 1.42 -11.82 -10.84
CA PRO A 63 1.60 -12.77 -11.94
C PRO A 63 2.62 -12.31 -12.99
N LEU A 64 2.97 -11.01 -13.04
CA LEU A 64 3.80 -10.43 -14.09
C LEU A 64 5.10 -9.85 -13.52
N ILE A 65 6.24 -10.34 -14.01
CA ILE A 65 7.57 -9.84 -13.64
C ILE A 65 7.71 -8.35 -13.95
N SER A 66 7.21 -7.88 -15.09
CA SER A 66 7.24 -6.47 -15.46
C SER A 66 6.55 -5.60 -14.40
N LEU A 67 5.38 -6.02 -13.92
CA LEU A 67 4.66 -5.30 -12.87
C LEU A 67 5.42 -5.33 -11.54
N MET A 68 6.09 -6.44 -11.21
CA MET A 68 6.93 -6.52 -10.02
C MET A 68 8.10 -5.53 -10.10
N GLN A 69 8.76 -5.45 -11.24
CA GLN A 69 9.88 -4.52 -11.48
C GLN A 69 9.41 -3.06 -11.36
N ASP A 70 8.27 -2.71 -11.94
CA ASP A 70 7.71 -1.36 -11.87
C ASP A 70 7.41 -0.96 -10.42
N GLN A 71 6.85 -1.87 -9.60
CA GLN A 71 6.56 -1.61 -8.19
C GLN A 71 7.84 -1.43 -7.36
N VAL A 72 8.86 -2.28 -7.58
CA VAL A 72 10.15 -2.18 -6.88
C VAL A 72 10.88 -0.90 -7.26
N LYS A 73 10.88 -0.55 -8.55
CA LYS A 73 11.49 0.70 -9.04
C LYS A 73 10.83 1.92 -8.39
N ALA A 74 9.49 1.99 -8.41
CA ALA A 74 8.75 3.09 -7.80
C ALA A 74 9.06 3.23 -6.30
N LEU A 75 9.21 2.13 -5.57
CA LEU A 75 9.58 2.16 -4.15
C LEU A 75 11.01 2.66 -3.90
N ASN A 76 11.96 2.27 -4.76
CA ASN A 76 13.35 2.71 -4.61
C ASN A 76 13.57 4.17 -5.03
N GLU A 77 12.71 4.73 -5.87
CA GLU A 77 12.74 6.15 -6.26
C GLU A 77 12.11 7.08 -5.21
N LEU A 78 11.44 6.53 -4.18
CA LEU A 78 10.82 7.29 -3.08
C LEU A 78 11.79 7.61 -1.92
N ILE A 79 13.03 7.14 -1.98
CA ILE A 79 14.10 7.34 -0.99
C ILE A 79 15.11 8.36 -1.53
#